data_AF-A0A161M565-F1
#
_entry.id   AF-A0A161M565-F1
#
_cell.length_a   1.000
_cell.length_b   1.000
_cell.length_c   1.000
_cell.angle_alpha   90.00
_cell.angle_beta   90.00
_cell.angle_gamma   90.00
#
_symmetry.space_group_name_H-M   'P 1'
#
loop_
_entity.id
_entity.type
_entity.pdbx_description
1 polymer ?
#
loop_
_entity_poly.entity_id
_entity_poly.type
_entity_poly.pdbx_seq_one_letter_code
_entity_poly.pdbx_strand_id
1 'polypeptide(L)'
;VALDPAKPHFSKTDPIVRLDPTDALFVDVIHTNAELFLQGGLGMDEPVGHLDFYPNGGESQPGCSDSFQNTLDAEESIIKALGRFVGCHHVRSYEYYLESIPDRCEFMAVECDTWENFLAGKCFGCKSEI
;
A
#
# COMPACT_ATOMS: atom_id res chain seq x y z
N VAL A 1 1.10 -12.28 -4.33
CA VAL A 1 0.48 -11.24 -3.50
C VAL A 1 1.37 -10.88 -2.34
N ALA A 2 1.78 -9.62 -2.27
CA ALA A 2 2.43 -9.02 -1.11
C ALA A 2 1.66 -7.78 -0.66
N LEU A 3 1.53 -7.63 0.66
CA LEU A 3 0.65 -6.64 1.28
C LEU A 3 1.53 -5.68 2.08
N ASP A 4 1.75 -4.50 1.51
CA ASP A 4 2.61 -3.41 1.99
C ASP A 4 3.98 -3.90 2.52
N PRO A 5 4.87 -4.44 1.64
CA PRO A 5 6.15 -5.01 2.06
C PRO A 5 6.95 -4.06 2.95
N ALA A 6 7.49 -4.55 4.05
CA ALA A 6 8.17 -3.68 5.02
C ALA A 6 9.42 -3.01 4.44
N LYS A 7 9.52 -1.69 4.59
CA LYS A 7 10.68 -0.88 4.18
C LYS A 7 11.92 -1.08 5.05
N PRO A 8 11.83 -1.07 6.39
CA PRO A 8 13.02 -1.16 7.24
C PRO A 8 13.79 -2.46 6.98
N HIS A 9 15.09 -2.33 6.71
CA HIS A 9 16.02 -3.43 6.42
C HIS A 9 15.86 -4.17 5.08
N PHE A 10 14.82 -3.88 4.28
CA PHE A 10 14.60 -4.54 2.98
C PHE A 10 14.63 -3.57 1.79
N SER A 11 14.19 -2.33 1.98
CA SER A 11 14.19 -1.36 0.88
C SER A 11 15.59 -1.11 0.35
N LYS A 12 15.72 -1.12 -0.98
CA LYS A 12 16.95 -0.89 -1.75
C LYS A 12 18.07 -1.89 -1.44
N THR A 13 17.77 -3.03 -0.82
CA THR A 13 18.72 -4.15 -0.71
C THR A 13 18.78 -4.95 -2.00
N ASP A 14 19.78 -5.84 -2.08
CA ASP A 14 19.89 -6.83 -3.14
C ASP A 14 18.59 -7.68 -3.23
N PRO A 15 18.11 -8.04 -4.44
CA PRO A 15 16.95 -8.90 -4.63
C PRO A 15 16.98 -10.20 -3.81
N ILE A 16 18.15 -10.75 -3.49
CA ILE A 16 18.24 -11.96 -2.65
C ILE A 16 17.76 -11.74 -1.20
N VAL A 17 17.66 -10.48 -0.75
CA VAL A 17 17.31 -10.11 0.63
C VAL A 17 15.86 -9.64 0.76
N ARG A 18 15.23 -9.20 -0.32
CA ARG A 18 13.89 -8.58 -0.32
C ARG A 18 12.96 -9.33 -1.26
N LEU A 19 11.67 -8.98 -1.21
CA LEU A 19 10.73 -9.40 -2.24
C LEU A 19 11.19 -8.89 -3.61
N ASP A 20 11.09 -9.74 -4.62
CA ASP A 20 11.44 -9.45 -6.00
C ASP A 20 10.51 -10.20 -6.98
N PRO A 21 10.29 -9.69 -8.22
CA PRO A 21 9.46 -10.39 -9.20
C PRO A 21 9.95 -11.81 -9.51
N THR A 22 11.24 -12.11 -9.32
CA THR A 22 11.80 -13.45 -9.57
C THR A 22 11.41 -14.50 -8.53
N ASP A 23 10.80 -14.12 -7.40
CA ASP A 23 10.45 -15.04 -6.31
C ASP A 23 9.26 -15.95 -6.62
N ALA A 24 8.46 -15.62 -7.64
CA ALA A 24 7.31 -16.43 -8.06
C ALA A 24 6.99 -16.27 -9.56
N LEU A 25 6.11 -17.11 -10.08
CA LEU A 25 5.61 -16.98 -11.46
C LEU A 25 4.91 -15.65 -11.72
N PHE A 26 4.29 -15.09 -10.68
CA PHE A 26 3.63 -13.79 -10.71
C PHE A 26 3.59 -13.22 -9.30
N VAL A 27 3.92 -11.94 -9.19
CA VAL A 27 4.02 -11.20 -7.92
C VAL A 27 3.25 -9.91 -8.11
N ASP A 28 2.13 -9.78 -7.42
CA ASP A 28 1.34 -8.56 -7.29
C ASP A 28 1.52 -7.97 -5.90
N VAL A 29 1.67 -6.65 -5.81
CA VAL A 29 2.01 -5.93 -4.57
C VAL A 29 1.02 -4.81 -4.35
N ILE A 30 0.55 -4.63 -3.11
CA ILE A 30 -0.31 -3.51 -2.72
C ILE A 30 0.48 -2.63 -1.76
N HIS A 31 0.76 -1.38 -2.14
CA HIS A 31 1.43 -0.37 -1.32
C HIS A 31 0.40 0.53 -0.67
N THR A 32 0.41 0.62 0.66
CA THR A 32 -0.54 1.46 1.40
C THR A 32 0.10 2.37 2.43
N ASN A 33 1.38 2.20 2.75
CA ASN A 33 2.13 3.06 3.67
C ASN A 33 3.56 3.36 3.16
N ALA A 34 3.67 3.72 1.88
CA ALA A 34 4.93 3.96 1.17
C ALA A 34 5.60 5.31 1.49
N GLU A 35 5.15 6.04 2.52
CA GLU A 35 5.74 7.32 2.92
C GLU A 35 7.23 7.19 3.32
N LEU A 36 7.88 8.33 3.53
CA LEU A 36 9.21 8.33 4.14
C LEU A 36 9.16 7.69 5.52
N PHE A 37 10.13 6.83 5.84
CA PHE A 37 10.18 6.15 7.14
C PHE A 37 10.18 7.13 8.32
N LEU A 38 10.84 8.29 8.17
CA LEU A 38 10.86 9.35 9.18
C LEU A 38 9.50 10.04 9.41
N GLN A 39 8.54 9.85 8.49
CA GLN A 39 7.17 10.37 8.55
C GLN A 39 6.17 9.30 9.03
N GLY A 40 6.61 8.05 9.24
CA GLY A 40 5.74 6.94 9.67
C GLY A 40 5.51 5.87 8.60
N GLY A 41 6.09 6.03 7.41
CA GLY A 41 6.02 5.05 6.32
C GLY A 41 6.70 3.73 6.68
N LEU A 42 5.91 2.66 6.78
CA LEU A 42 6.40 1.30 7.07
C LEU A 42 6.57 0.46 5.82
N GLY A 43 5.88 0.79 4.73
CA GLY A 43 5.88 0.07 3.46
C GLY A 43 6.97 0.56 2.50
N MET A 44 7.49 -0.33 1.65
CA MET A 44 8.41 0.00 0.56
C MET A 44 7.74 0.92 -0.45
N ASP A 45 8.48 1.87 -1.02
CA ASP A 45 8.00 2.75 -2.09
C ASP A 45 8.35 2.24 -3.49
N GLU A 46 9.46 1.54 -3.61
CA GLU A 46 9.89 0.96 -4.87
C GLU A 46 8.98 -0.19 -5.33
N PRO A 47 8.77 -0.34 -6.66
CA PRO A 47 8.09 -1.50 -7.19
C PRO A 47 8.94 -2.76 -6.98
N VAL A 48 8.32 -3.81 -6.47
CA VAL A 48 8.94 -5.12 -6.20
C VAL A 48 8.11 -6.28 -6.75
N GLY A 49 7.06 -5.99 -7.52
CA GLY A 49 6.21 -6.95 -8.20
C GLY A 49 6.33 -6.93 -9.72
N HIS A 50 5.58 -7.83 -10.34
CA HIS A 50 5.19 -7.73 -11.74
C HIS A 50 4.10 -6.66 -11.92
N LEU A 51 3.20 -6.53 -10.92
CA LEU A 51 2.24 -5.44 -10.80
C LEU A 51 2.32 -4.85 -9.39
N ASP A 52 2.45 -3.53 -9.31
CA ASP A 52 2.50 -2.79 -8.05
C ASP A 52 1.34 -1.79 -8.03
N PHE A 53 0.43 -1.97 -7.09
CA PHE A 53 -0.78 -1.18 -6.92
C PHE A 53 -0.58 -0.16 -5.79
N TYR A 54 -0.90 1.10 -6.08
CA TYR A 54 -0.76 2.23 -5.15
C TYR A 54 -2.13 2.87 -4.89
N PRO A 55 -3.07 2.19 -4.19
CA PRO A 55 -4.38 2.75 -3.87
C PRO A 55 -4.22 4.08 -3.12
N ASN A 56 -4.99 5.08 -3.55
CA ASN A 56 -4.95 6.44 -2.99
C ASN A 56 -3.56 7.10 -3.04
N GLY A 57 -2.69 6.68 -3.97
CA GLY A 57 -1.30 7.15 -4.08
C GLY A 57 -0.29 6.29 -3.30
N GLY A 58 -0.77 5.32 -2.50
CA GLY A 58 0.06 4.34 -1.81
C GLY A 58 0.72 4.82 -0.51
N GLU A 59 0.50 6.07 -0.12
CA GLU A 59 1.10 6.70 1.06
C GLU A 59 0.12 6.77 2.23
N SER A 60 -0.91 7.63 2.11
CA SER A 60 -1.89 7.85 3.16
C SER A 60 -3.27 7.35 2.74
N GLN A 61 -3.89 6.53 3.59
CA GLN A 61 -5.14 5.84 3.28
C GLN A 61 -6.35 6.51 3.93
N PRO A 62 -7.49 6.60 3.21
CA PRO A 62 -8.72 7.13 3.77
C PRO A 62 -9.15 6.41 5.06
N GLY A 63 -9.61 7.17 6.06
CA GLY A 63 -10.06 6.64 7.35
C GLY A 63 -8.96 6.32 8.36
N CYS A 64 -7.70 6.51 7.98
CA CYS A 64 -6.58 6.54 8.93
C CYS A 64 -6.32 7.97 9.40
N SER A 65 -5.87 8.12 10.65
CA SER A 65 -5.55 9.43 11.22
C SER A 65 -4.09 9.54 11.58
N ASP A 66 -3.46 10.62 11.11
CA ASP A 66 -2.08 10.98 11.45
C ASP A 66 -1.99 11.75 12.78
N SER A 67 -3.08 11.78 13.57
CA SER A 67 -3.09 12.34 14.92
C SER A 67 -3.34 11.25 15.94
N PHE A 68 -2.38 11.07 16.84
CA PHE A 68 -2.51 10.12 17.95
C PHE A 68 -3.79 10.35 18.77
N GLN A 69 -4.19 11.61 18.98
CA GLN A 69 -5.42 11.92 19.73
C GLN A 69 -6.68 11.35 19.07
N ASN A 70 -6.72 11.28 17.74
CA ASN A 70 -7.83 10.72 16.98
C ASN A 70 -7.83 9.18 16.94
N THR A 71 -6.75 8.56 17.43
CA THR A 71 -6.63 7.09 17.57
C THR A 71 -6.92 6.61 19.00
N LEU A 72 -7.12 7.54 19.93
CA LEU A 72 -7.51 7.23 21.31
C LEU A 72 -9.00 6.90 21.35
N ASP A 73 -9.30 5.61 21.40
CA ASP A 73 -10.64 5.14 21.77
C ASP A 73 -10.70 4.99 23.30
N ALA A 74 -11.75 5.54 23.93
CA ALA A 74 -11.87 5.62 25.39
C ALA A 74 -11.87 4.24 26.10
N GLU A 75 -12.12 3.17 25.34
CA GLU A 75 -12.15 1.79 25.82
C GLU A 75 -10.89 0.97 25.46
N GLU A 76 -9.93 1.56 24.72
CA GLU A 76 -8.72 0.86 24.29
C GLU A 76 -7.47 1.20 25.12
N SER A 77 -6.55 0.24 25.19
CA SER A 77 -5.23 0.46 25.77
C SER A 77 -4.41 1.40 24.89
N ILE A 78 -3.59 2.25 25.53
CA ILE A 78 -2.61 3.13 24.88
C ILE A 78 -1.71 2.36 23.90
N ILE A 79 -1.35 1.11 24.21
CA ILE A 79 -0.52 0.28 23.32
C ILE A 79 -1.26 -0.01 22.00
N LYS A 80 -2.56 -0.27 22.07
CA LYS A 80 -3.38 -0.53 20.88
C LYS A 80 -3.60 0.74 20.07
N ALA A 81 -3.85 1.87 20.75
CA ALA A 81 -3.92 3.18 20.09
C ALA A 81 -2.60 3.52 19.38
N LEU A 82 -1.45 3.26 20.00
CA LEU A 82 -0.13 3.44 19.38
C LEU A 82 0.07 2.52 18.16
N GLY A 83 -0.34 1.25 18.27
CA GLY A 83 -0.30 0.31 17.15
C GLY A 83 -1.16 0.77 15.98
N ARG A 84 -2.37 1.28 16.24
CA ARG A 84 -3.26 1.83 15.22
C ARG A 84 -2.68 3.10 14.61
N PHE A 85 -2.17 4.01 15.44
CA PHE A 85 -1.55 5.25 14.98
C PHE A 85 -0.37 5.00 14.03
N VAL A 86 0.51 4.06 14.37
CA VAL A 86 1.69 3.75 13.56
C VAL A 86 1.36 2.84 12.36
N GLY A 87 0.35 1.98 12.51
CA GLY A 87 0.09 0.90 11.57
C GLY A 87 -1.13 1.09 10.67
N CYS A 88 -1.99 2.10 10.87
CA CYS A 88 -3.29 2.17 10.18
C CYS A 88 -3.13 2.12 8.66
N HIS A 89 -2.25 2.94 8.08
CA HIS A 89 -1.98 2.94 6.65
C HIS A 89 -1.41 1.60 6.19
N HIS A 90 -0.55 0.98 6.99
CA HIS A 90 0.10 -0.30 6.69
C HIS A 90 -0.89 -1.47 6.63
N VAL A 91 -1.85 -1.52 7.56
CA VAL A 91 -2.86 -2.60 7.63
C VAL A 91 -3.90 -2.54 6.52
N ARG A 92 -4.10 -1.38 5.87
CA ARG A 92 -5.06 -1.23 4.78
C ARG A 92 -4.79 -2.16 3.60
N SER A 93 -3.54 -2.56 3.37
CA SER A 93 -3.18 -3.49 2.30
C SER A 93 -3.94 -4.82 2.39
N TYR A 94 -3.99 -5.46 3.57
CA TYR A 94 -4.75 -6.69 3.72
C TYR A 94 -6.26 -6.46 3.72
N GLU A 95 -6.73 -5.30 4.18
CA GLU A 95 -8.16 -4.98 4.16
C GLU A 95 -8.67 -4.85 2.72
N TYR A 96 -7.94 -4.14 1.86
CA TYR A 96 -8.25 -4.07 0.43
C TYR A 96 -8.18 -5.43 -0.25
N TYR A 97 -7.17 -6.24 0.09
CA TYR A 97 -7.07 -7.59 -0.43
C TYR A 97 -8.31 -8.43 -0.06
N LEU A 98 -8.74 -8.40 1.21
CA LEU A 98 -9.95 -9.11 1.66
C LEU A 98 -11.22 -8.60 0.97
N GLU A 99 -11.35 -7.29 0.78
CA GLU A 99 -12.49 -6.67 0.10
C GLU A 99 -12.53 -7.00 -1.40
N SER A 100 -11.38 -7.30 -2.02
CA SER A 100 -11.28 -7.69 -3.43
C SER A 100 -11.64 -9.15 -3.74
N ILE A 101 -11.76 -10.02 -2.72
CA ILE A 101 -12.03 -11.46 -2.91
C ILE A 101 -13.41 -11.74 -3.57
N PRO A 102 -14.51 -11.06 -3.18
CA PRO A 102 -15.80 -11.25 -3.84
C PRO A 102 -15.72 -10.87 -5.33
N ASP A 103 -16.46 -11.61 -6.17
CA ASP A 103 -16.52 -11.39 -7.63
C ASP A 103 -17.38 -10.17 -8.00
N ARG A 104 -16.89 -9.00 -7.57
CA ARG A 104 -17.43 -7.68 -7.84
C ARG A 104 -16.21 -6.85 -8.21
N CYS A 105 -16.07 -6.47 -9.48
CA CYS A 105 -14.92 -5.73 -9.99
C CYS A 105 -14.84 -4.29 -9.43
N GLU A 106 -14.77 -4.15 -8.10
CA GLU A 106 -14.83 -2.89 -7.34
C GLU A 106 -13.45 -2.21 -7.32
N PHE A 107 -12.36 -2.98 -7.46
CA PHE A 107 -10.98 -2.48 -7.48
C PHE A 107 -10.39 -2.44 -8.89
N MET A 108 -10.94 -1.58 -9.75
CA MET A 108 -10.30 -1.32 -11.05
C MET A 108 -9.06 -0.44 -10.88
N ALA A 109 -7.90 -0.96 -11.25
CA ALA A 109 -6.65 -0.22 -11.31
C ALA A 109 -6.40 0.31 -12.72
N VAL A 110 -5.73 1.45 -12.82
CA VAL A 110 -5.32 2.06 -14.08
C VAL A 110 -3.81 2.22 -14.08
N GLU A 111 -3.16 1.69 -15.11
CA GLU A 111 -1.71 1.87 -15.31
C GLU A 111 -1.41 3.35 -15.57
N CYS A 112 -0.46 3.90 -14.82
CA CYS A 112 -0.07 5.30 -14.95
C CYS A 112 1.38 5.50 -14.50
N ASP A 113 2.08 6.46 -15.11
CA ASP A 113 3.49 6.73 -14.80
C ASP A 113 3.68 7.36 -13.42
N THR A 114 2.74 8.20 -12.97
CA THR A 114 2.79 8.85 -11.66
C THR A 114 1.39 9.10 -11.09
N TRP A 115 1.31 9.25 -9.77
CA TRP A 115 0.07 9.58 -9.07
C TRP A 115 -0.51 10.94 -9.50
N GLU A 116 0.33 11.94 -9.77
CA GLU A 116 -0.11 13.27 -10.23
C GLU A 116 -0.74 13.21 -11.62
N ASN A 117 -0.21 12.36 -12.50
CA ASN A 117 -0.80 12.15 -13.82
C ASN A 117 -2.15 11.45 -13.73
N PHE A 118 -2.31 10.50 -12.80
CA PHE A 118 -3.59 9.87 -12.51
C PHE A 118 -4.61 10.92 -12.01
N LEU A 119 -4.26 11.73 -11.02
CA LEU A 119 -5.13 12.80 -10.49
C LEU A 119 -5.47 13.87 -11.53
N ALA A 120 -4.55 14.15 -12.46
CA ALA A 120 -4.78 15.07 -13.58
C ALA A 120 -5.65 14.46 -14.70
N GLY A 121 -6.12 13.22 -14.56
CA GLY A 121 -6.95 12.53 -15.55
C GLY A 121 -6.20 12.16 -16.83
N LYS A 122 -4.86 12.12 -16.81
CA LYS A 122 -4.04 11.77 -17.98
C LYS A 122 -3.98 10.26 -18.22
N CYS A 123 -4.29 9.47 -17.19
CA CYS A 123 -4.39 8.02 -17.24
C CYS A 123 -5.85 7.66 -16.95
N PHE A 124 -6.58 7.21 -17.96
CA PHE A 124 -7.98 6.83 -17.81
C PHE A 124 -8.35 5.69 -18.75
N GLY A 125 -9.21 4.80 -18.26
CA GLY A 125 -9.68 3.62 -18.99
C GLY A 125 -8.68 2.46 -18.94
N CYS A 126 -9.20 1.25 -19.16
CA CYS A 126 -8.36 0.06 -19.32
C CYS A 126 -7.74 0.09 -20.71
N LYS A 127 -6.41 -0.12 -20.81
CA LYS A 127 -5.80 -0.40 -22.11
C LYS A 127 -6.46 -1.67 -22.67
N SER A 128 -6.93 -1.62 -23.92
CA SER A 128 -7.43 -2.80 -24.60
C SER A 128 -6.28 -3.82 -24.70
N GLU A 129 -6.55 -5.09 -24.36
CA GLU A 129 -5.62 -6.18 -24.63
C GLU A 129 -5.27 -6.16 -26.13
N ILE A 130 -3.98 -6.06 -26.46
CA ILE A 130 -3.47 -6.19 -27.83
C ILE A 130 -3.17 -7.66 -28.09
#